data_AF-A0A8T2BCS0-F1
#
_entry.id   AF-A0A8T2BCS0-F1
#
_cell.length_a   1.000
_cell.length_b   1.000
_cell.length_c   1.000
_cell.angle_alpha   90.00
_cell.angle_beta   90.00
_cell.angle_gamma   90.00
#
_symmetry.space_group_name_H-M   'P 1'
#
loop_
_entity.id
_entity.type
_entity.pdbx_description
1 polymer ?
#
loop_
_entity_poly.entity_id
_entity_poly.type
_entity_poly.pdbx_seq_one_letter_code
_entity_poly.pdbx_strand_id
1 'polypeptide(L)'
;MSRHHRFTSFNREAMASWFKVETHLINRDPKSALIVVDDMIKAGFEPSMETLKKLRRRCVREIDYENDDQVEALAKKFQIRIWRWH
;
A
#
# COMPACT_ATOMS: atom_id res chain seq x y z
N MET A 1 -24.29 -18.34 27.95
CA MET A 1 -24.62 -18.25 26.51
C MET A 1 -23.59 -17.37 25.83
N SER A 2 -22.70 -17.98 25.05
CA SER A 2 -21.55 -17.36 24.40
C SER A 2 -21.96 -16.45 23.24
N ARG A 3 -21.32 -15.28 23.13
CA ARG A 3 -21.17 -14.58 21.85
C ARG A 3 -19.70 -14.33 21.59
N HIS A 4 -19.04 -15.35 21.05
CA HIS A 4 -17.83 -15.17 20.25
C HIS A 4 -18.25 -14.56 18.90
N HIS A 5 -18.10 -13.25 18.74
CA HIS A 5 -18.02 -12.69 17.38
C HIS A 5 -16.58 -12.82 16.92
N ARG A 6 -16.37 -13.84 16.08
CA ARG A 6 -15.13 -14.17 15.42
C ARG A 6 -14.64 -13.00 14.55
N PHE A 7 -13.33 -12.80 14.63
CA PHE A 7 -12.46 -12.17 13.64
C PHE A 7 -12.82 -12.54 12.18
N THR A 8 -12.42 -11.64 11.27
CA THR A 8 -12.26 -11.77 9.81
C THR A 8 -13.49 -11.76 8.89
N SER A 9 -13.97 -10.56 8.54
CA SER A 9 -14.34 -10.32 7.13
C SER A 9 -13.06 -10.12 6.32
N PHE A 10 -12.47 -11.22 5.89
CA PHE A 10 -11.36 -11.24 4.93
C PHE A 10 -11.86 -10.65 3.60
N ASN A 11 -11.65 -9.36 3.40
CA ASN A 11 -12.19 -8.62 2.25
C ASN A 11 -11.44 -9.03 0.97
N ARG A 12 -12.05 -9.93 0.18
CA ARG A 12 -11.45 -10.55 -1.00
C ARG A 12 -10.99 -9.53 -2.06
N GLU A 13 -11.69 -8.40 -2.15
CA GLU A 13 -11.41 -7.32 -3.10
C GLU A 13 -10.17 -6.50 -2.69
N ALA A 14 -10.00 -6.27 -1.39
CA ALA A 14 -8.80 -5.63 -0.85
C ALA A 14 -7.55 -6.51 -1.07
N MET A 15 -7.68 -7.83 -0.88
CA MET A 15 -6.61 -8.80 -1.15
C MET A 15 -6.25 -8.88 -2.63
N ALA A 16 -7.24 -8.86 -3.53
CA ALA A 16 -7.00 -8.87 -4.97
C ALA A 16 -6.26 -7.60 -5.42
N SER A 17 -6.61 -6.45 -4.84
CA SER A 17 -5.96 -5.18 -5.14
C SER A 17 -4.54 -5.13 -4.58
N TRP A 18 -4.32 -5.67 -3.37
CA TRP A 18 -2.98 -5.87 -2.81
C TRP A 18 -2.09 -6.75 -3.70
N PHE A 19 -2.62 -7.87 -4.20
CA PHE A 19 -1.88 -8.76 -5.09
C PHE A 19 -1.44 -8.07 -6.38
N LYS A 20 -2.25 -7.16 -6.93
CA LYS A 20 -1.85 -6.33 -8.08
C LYS A 20 -0.69 -5.40 -7.73
N VAL A 21 -0.73 -4.75 -6.56
CA VAL A 21 0.38 -3.93 -6.08
C VAL A 21 1.66 -4.76 -5.94
N GLU A 22 1.60 -5.94 -5.32
CA GLU A 22 2.76 -6.82 -5.20
C GLU A 22 3.31 -7.28 -6.56
N THR A 23 2.44 -7.52 -7.55
CA THR A 23 2.84 -7.89 -8.92
C THR A 23 3.65 -6.78 -9.59
N HIS A 24 3.22 -5.52 -9.49
CA HIS A 24 3.99 -4.39 -10.05
C HIS A 24 5.30 -4.13 -9.28
N LEU A 25 5.31 -4.35 -7.97
CA LEU A 25 6.53 -4.25 -7.15
C LEU A 25 7.54 -5.36 -7.45
N ILE A 26 7.10 -6.54 -7.90
CA ILE A 26 7.97 -7.61 -8.40
C ILE A 26 8.55 -7.21 -9.76
N ASN A 27 7.74 -6.58 -10.62
CA ASN A 27 8.12 -6.11 -11.95
C ASN A 27 8.96 -4.81 -11.96
N ARG A 28 9.36 -4.30 -10.78
CA ARG A 28 10.15 -3.08 -10.61
C ARG A 28 9.51 -1.81 -11.19
N ASP A 29 8.19 -1.76 -11.19
CA ASP A 29 7.44 -0.59 -11.67
C ASP A 29 6.71 0.09 -10.50
N PRO A 30 7.40 0.95 -9.72
CA PRO A 30 6.80 1.65 -8.60
C PRO A 30 5.68 2.61 -9.04
N LYS A 31 5.75 3.13 -10.28
CA LYS A 31 4.75 4.02 -10.86
C LYS A 31 3.42 3.32 -11.09
N SER A 32 3.43 2.15 -11.74
CA SER A 32 2.20 1.36 -11.92
C SER A 32 1.65 0.87 -10.57
N ALA A 33 2.52 0.54 -9.62
CA ALA A 33 2.09 0.17 -8.27
C ALA A 33 1.38 1.33 -7.54
N LEU A 34 1.85 2.57 -7.71
CA LEU A 34 1.19 3.78 -7.18
C LEU A 34 -0.18 4.02 -7.80
N ILE A 35 -0.33 3.82 -9.12
CA ILE A 35 -1.62 3.96 -9.82
C ILE A 35 -2.64 2.99 -9.23
N VAL A 36 -2.26 1.73 -8.99
CA VAL A 36 -3.15 0.74 -8.35
C VAL A 36 -3.51 1.15 -6.92
N VAL A 37 -2.58 1.72 -6.15
CA VAL A 37 -2.88 2.26 -4.81
C VAL A 37 -3.87 3.43 -4.87
N ASP A 38 -3.72 4.33 -5.84
CA ASP A 38 -4.65 5.44 -6.04
C ASP A 38 -6.06 4.95 -6.43
N ASP A 39 -6.14 3.96 -7.31
CA ASP A 39 -7.41 3.31 -7.67
C ASP A 39 -8.05 2.59 -6.49
N MET A 40 -7.26 1.94 -5.63
CA MET A 40 -7.74 1.36 -4.36
C MET A 40 -8.36 2.43 -3.47
N ILE A 41 -7.69 3.58 -3.32
CA ILE A 41 -8.17 4.69 -2.50
C ILE A 41 -9.47 5.27 -3.08
N LYS A 42 -9.54 5.47 -4.40
CA LYS A 42 -10.76 5.93 -5.08
C LYS A 42 -11.92 4.95 -4.92
N ALA A 43 -11.63 3.65 -4.87
CA ALA A 43 -12.62 2.61 -4.59
C ALA A 43 -12.99 2.50 -3.09
N GLY A 44 -12.43 3.34 -2.23
CA GLY A 44 -12.74 3.39 -0.80
C GLY A 44 -11.93 2.42 0.07
N PHE A 45 -10.88 1.80 -0.48
CA PHE A 45 -9.98 0.93 0.28
C PHE A 45 -8.80 1.71 0.86
N GLU A 46 -8.55 1.53 2.15
CA GLU A 46 -7.38 2.10 2.81
C GLU A 46 -6.14 1.23 2.57
N PRO A 47 -5.03 1.80 2.07
CA PRO A 47 -3.79 1.06 1.91
C PRO A 47 -3.17 0.75 3.28
N SER A 48 -2.59 -0.45 3.42
CA SER A 48 -1.96 -0.86 4.68
C SER A 48 -0.55 -0.27 4.86
N MET A 49 -0.07 -0.24 6.11
CA MET A 49 1.32 0.14 6.41
C MET A 49 2.34 -0.72 5.67
N GLU A 50 2.08 -2.02 5.54
CA GLU A 50 2.96 -2.94 4.83
C GLU A 50 3.03 -2.61 3.34
N THR A 51 1.87 -2.25 2.75
CA THR A 51 1.76 -1.81 1.36
C THR A 51 2.65 -0.62 1.07
N LEU A 52 2.51 0.44 1.86
CA LEU A 52 3.29 1.66 1.66
C LEU A 52 4.79 1.43 1.95
N LYS A 53 5.14 0.58 2.92
CA LYS A 53 6.55 0.20 3.17
C LYS A 53 7.19 -0.52 2.00
N LYS A 54 6.50 -1.48 1.37
CA LYS A 54 7.03 -2.22 0.21
C LYS A 54 7.18 -1.28 -0.99
N LEU A 55 6.21 -0.39 -1.22
CA LEU A 55 6.26 0.63 -2.27
C LEU A 55 7.47 1.56 -2.11
N ARG A 56 7.64 2.11 -0.90
CA ARG A 56 8.75 3.02 -0.56
C ARG A 56 10.11 2.37 -0.80
N ARG A 57 10.29 1.12 -0.33
CA ARG A 57 11.52 0.35 -0.54
C ARG A 57 11.86 0.16 -2.02
N ARG A 58 10.86 0.12 -2.91
CA ARG A 58 11.07 0.06 -4.35
C ARG A 58 11.42 1.41 -4.94
N CYS A 59 10.72 2.48 -4.56
CA CYS A 59 11.04 3.85 -5.00
C CYS A 59 12.52 4.21 -4.72
N VAL A 60 12.99 3.95 -3.49
CA VAL A 60 14.40 4.17 -3.11
C VAL A 60 15.38 3.33 -3.93
N ARG A 61 15.05 2.07 -4.23
CA ARG A 61 15.94 1.18 -5.01
C ARG A 61 16.07 1.61 -6.47
N GLU A 62 15.01 2.15 -7.05
CA GLU A 62 14.98 2.62 -8.43
C GLU A 62 15.37 4.12 -8.55
N ILE A 63 15.76 4.77 -7.43
CA ILE A 63 16.15 6.20 -7.37
C ILE A 63 14.99 7.12 -7.81
N ASP A 64 13.77 6.68 -7.55
CA ASP A 64 12.53 7.37 -7.92
C ASP A 64 12.01 8.23 -6.76
N TYR A 65 12.65 9.39 -6.58
CA TYR A 65 12.34 10.31 -5.47
C TYR A 65 10.95 10.95 -5.58
N GLU A 66 10.46 11.18 -6.81
CA GLU A 66 9.13 11.74 -7.05
C GLU A 66 8.05 10.81 -6.49
N ASN A 67 8.16 9.51 -6.80
CA ASN A 67 7.24 8.51 -6.28
C ASN A 67 7.45 8.22 -4.78
N ASP A 68 8.67 8.35 -4.23
CA ASP A 68 8.91 8.28 -2.77
C ASP A 68 8.12 9.37 -2.01
N ASP A 69 8.17 10.61 -2.50
CA ASP A 69 7.46 11.74 -1.90
C ASP A 69 5.94 11.55 -1.96
N GLN A 70 5.41 10.98 -3.06
CA GLN A 70 4.00 10.63 -3.17
C GLN A 70 3.59 9.56 -2.14
N VAL A 71 4.43 8.53 -1.94
CA VAL A 71 4.18 7.52 -0.89
C VAL A 71 4.17 8.14 0.50
N GLU A 72 5.07 9.09 0.77
CA GLU A 72 5.10 9.79 2.05
C GLU A 72 3.87 10.70 2.25
N ALA A 73 3.39 11.36 1.19
CA ALA A 73 2.15 12.14 1.23
C ALA A 73 0.93 11.25 1.51
N LEU A 74 0.84 10.08 0.86
CA LEU A 74 -0.19 9.08 1.15
C LEU A 74 -0.12 8.60 2.60
N ALA A 75 1.08 8.29 3.08
CA ALA A 75 1.30 7.87 4.47
C ALA A 75 0.80 8.91 5.47
N LYS A 76 1.10 10.19 5.23
CA LYS A 76 0.61 11.31 6.06
C LYS A 76 -0.91 11.44 6.00
N LYS A 77 -1.52 11.30 4.82
CA LYS A 77 -2.97 11.35 4.62
C LYS A 77 -3.72 10.29 5.45
N PHE A 78 -3.17 9.07 5.51
CA PHE A 78 -3.74 7.97 6.29
C PHE A 78 -3.20 7.87 7.73
N GLN A 79 -2.42 8.86 8.19
CA GLN A 79 -1.72 8.84 9.49
C GLN A 79 -0.89 7.56 9.73
N ILE A 80 -0.38 6.97 8.66
CA ILE A 80 0.45 5.77 8.71
C ILE A 80 1.90 6.19 8.95
N ARG A 81 2.47 5.79 10.09
CA ARG A 81 3.88 6.04 10.39
C ARG A 81 4.78 5.08 9.62
N ILE A 82 5.36 5.52 8.52
CA ILE A 82 6.43 4.78 7.82
C ILE A 82 7.77 5.20 8.39
N TRP A 83 8.51 4.26 8.99
CA TRP A 83 9.85 4.55 9.51
C TRP A 83 10.79 4.97 8.37
N ARG A 84 11.41 6.14 8.52
CA ARG A 84 12.50 6.62 7.67
C ARG A 84 13.75 5.82 8.04
N TRP A 85 14.24 4.97 7.14
CA TRP A 85 15.54 4.34 7.32
C TRP A 85 16.58 5.34 6.83
N HIS A 86 17.40 5.82 7.77
CA HIS A 86 18.47 6.78 7.52
C HIS A 86 19.73 6.07 7.02
#